data_AF-A0A939IBN6-F1
#
_entry.id   AF-A0A939IBN6-F1
#
_cell.length_a   1.000
_cell.length_b   1.000
_cell.length_c   1.000
_cell.angle_alpha   90.00
_cell.angle_beta   90.00
_cell.angle_gamma   90.00
#
_symmetry.space_group_name_H-M   'P 1'
#
loop_
_entity.id
_entity.type
_entity.pdbx_description
1 polymer ?
#
loop_
_entity_poly.entity_id
_entity_poly.type
_entity_poly.pdbx_seq_one_letter_code
_entity_poly.pdbx_strand_id
1 'polypeptide(L)'
;MPKRFPIGPLNEHDDDWLTVWAWLNDCSKAAQGASVISFGIRERKSEIERMLEYIAKKRGITPDELFKSILDGTADSSGNNEPASEE
;
A
#
# COMPACT_ATOMS: atom_id res chain seq x y z
N MET A 1 -0.35 -16.57 -12.54
CA MET A 1 0.34 -15.49 -11.80
C MET A 1 -0.70 -14.49 -11.31
N PRO A 2 -0.66 -14.03 -10.06
CA PRO A 2 -1.58 -13.00 -9.58
C PRO A 2 -1.44 -11.75 -10.47
N LYS A 3 -2.58 -11.19 -10.88
CA LYS A 3 -2.63 -9.97 -11.71
C LYS A 3 -1.97 -8.84 -10.93
N ARG A 4 -0.86 -8.31 -11.45
CA ARG A 4 -0.12 -7.22 -10.80
C ARG A 4 -0.92 -5.93 -10.93
N PHE A 5 -0.73 -5.04 -9.95
CA PHE A 5 -1.38 -3.73 -9.90
C PHE A 5 -1.03 -2.91 -11.15
N PRO A 6 -2.01 -2.55 -12.01
CA PRO A 6 -1.78 -1.61 -13.09
C PRO A 6 -1.88 -0.17 -12.56
N ILE A 7 -0.92 0.68 -12.94
CA ILE A 7 -1.01 2.11 -12.64
C ILE A 7 -2.04 2.72 -13.61
N GLY A 8 -3.04 3.42 -13.08
CA GLY A 8 -4.01 4.19 -13.87
C GLY A 8 -3.36 5.43 -14.53
N PRO A 9 -4.11 6.19 -15.35
CA PRO A 9 -3.58 7.41 -15.94
C PRO A 9 -3.18 8.41 -14.85
N LEU A 10 -1.99 8.98 -14.99
CA LEU A 10 -1.51 10.08 -14.14
C LEU A 10 -2.11 11.41 -14.63
N ASN A 11 -2.07 12.42 -13.78
CA ASN A 11 -2.32 13.78 -14.23
C ASN A 11 -1.20 14.24 -15.18
N GLU A 12 -1.48 15.26 -15.99
CA GLU A 12 -0.56 15.76 -17.03
C GLU A 12 0.80 16.15 -16.45
N HIS A 13 0.81 16.91 -15.36
CA HIS A 13 2.04 17.34 -14.68
C HIS A 13 2.93 16.16 -14.29
N ASP A 14 2.38 15.16 -13.59
CA ASP A 14 3.15 14.03 -13.10
C ASP A 14 3.57 13.08 -14.23
N ASP A 15 2.75 12.95 -15.27
CA ASP A 15 3.09 12.16 -16.47
C ASP A 15 4.27 12.78 -17.23
N ASP A 16 4.29 14.11 -17.38
CA ASP A 16 5.40 14.85 -18.00
C ASP A 16 6.70 14.67 -17.21
N TRP A 17 6.65 14.91 -15.89
CA TRP A 17 7.84 14.76 -15.05
C TRP A 17 8.34 13.32 -14.98
N LEU A 18 7.45 12.33 -14.96
CA LEU A 18 7.84 10.93 -15.00
C LEU A 18 8.48 10.57 -16.35
N THR A 19 7.99 11.16 -17.46
CA THR A 19 8.57 10.99 -18.79
C THR A 19 10.00 11.56 -18.86
N VAL A 20 10.19 12.80 -18.39
CA VAL A 20 11.52 13.43 -18.31
C VAL A 20 12.46 12.60 -17.44
N TRP A 21 11.99 12.15 -16.28
CA TRP A 21 12.83 11.39 -15.36
C TRP A 21 13.23 10.02 -15.92
N ALA A 22 12.31 9.34 -16.60
CA ALA A 22 12.60 8.08 -17.28
C ALA A 22 13.65 8.26 -18.38
N TRP A 23 13.53 9.34 -19.18
CA TRP A 23 14.50 9.68 -20.21
C TRP A 23 15.90 9.94 -19.62
N LEU A 24 15.98 10.69 -18.52
CA LEU A 24 17.25 10.98 -17.83
C LEU A 24 17.94 9.73 -17.26
N ASN A 25 17.20 8.65 -16.97
CA ASN A 25 17.72 7.39 -16.43
C ASN A 25 17.85 6.28 -17.48
N ASP A 26 17.67 6.60 -18.77
CA ASP A 26 17.71 5.64 -19.87
C ASP A 26 16.81 4.41 -19.63
N CYS A 27 15.58 4.67 -19.16
CA CYS A 27 14.62 3.61 -18.88
C CYS A 27 13.21 3.96 -19.40
N SER A 28 12.33 2.96 -19.44
CA SER A 28 10.95 3.20 -19.85
C SER A 28 10.17 3.92 -18.75
N LYS A 29 9.16 4.72 -19.14
CA LYS A 29 8.26 5.39 -18.19
C LYS A 29 7.62 4.40 -17.19
N ALA A 30 7.26 3.21 -17.66
CA ALA A 30 6.71 2.15 -16.83
C ALA A 30 7.73 1.62 -15.80
N ALA A 31 8.99 1.41 -16.22
CA ALA A 31 10.06 0.98 -15.32
C ALA A 31 10.38 2.06 -14.27
N GLN A 32 10.44 3.33 -14.68
CA GLN A 32 10.62 4.45 -13.77
C GLN A 32 9.47 4.54 -12.76
N GLY A 33 8.22 4.46 -13.23
CA GLY A 33 7.04 4.46 -12.36
C GLY A 33 7.06 3.32 -11.34
N ALA A 34 7.42 2.11 -11.76
CA ALA A 34 7.58 0.98 -10.85
C ALA A 34 8.67 1.22 -9.80
N SER A 35 9.78 1.85 -10.17
CA SER A 35 10.86 2.23 -9.27
C SER A 35 10.40 3.26 -8.22
N VAL A 36 9.69 4.31 -8.66
CA VAL A 36 9.15 5.36 -7.79
C VAL A 36 8.18 4.78 -6.76
N ILE A 37 7.25 3.93 -7.19
CA ILE A 37 6.31 3.27 -6.28
C ILE A 37 7.05 2.35 -5.30
N SER A 38 7.99 1.56 -5.79
CA SER A 38 8.79 0.65 -4.95
C SER A 38 9.58 1.41 -3.89
N PHE A 39 10.14 2.57 -4.26
CA PHE A 39 10.83 3.46 -3.35
C PHE A 39 9.86 4.03 -2.29
N GLY A 40 8.72 4.58 -2.71
CA GLY A 40 7.73 5.13 -1.79
C GLY A 40 7.18 4.09 -0.79
N ILE A 41 6.97 2.85 -1.22
CA ILE A 41 6.58 1.75 -0.32
C ILE A 41 7.68 1.46 0.69
N ARG A 42 8.95 1.43 0.25
CA ARG A 42 10.10 1.14 1.12
C ARG A 42 10.25 2.20 2.22
N GLU A 43 10.14 3.47 1.85
CA GLU A 43 10.22 4.59 2.79
C GLU A 43 9.09 4.56 3.84
N ARG A 44 7.89 4.14 3.44
CA ARG A 44 6.73 4.05 4.33
C ARG A 44 6.59 2.71 5.04
N LYS A 45 7.44 1.73 4.74
CA LYS A 45 7.26 0.34 5.20
C LYS A 45 7.14 0.26 6.73
N SER A 46 8.02 0.92 7.46
CA SER A 46 7.99 0.91 8.93
C SER A 46 6.74 1.55 9.52
N GLU A 47 6.18 2.57 8.86
CA GLU A 47 4.92 3.20 9.27
C GLU A 47 3.75 2.24 9.06
N ILE A 48 3.72 1.58 7.89
CA ILE A 48 2.72 0.56 7.54
C ILE A 48 2.75 -0.61 8.53
N GLU A 49 3.95 -1.10 8.89
CA GLU A 49 4.12 -2.16 9.89
C GLU A 49 3.57 -1.75 11.26
N ARG A 50 3.85 -0.53 11.74
CA ARG A 50 3.28 -0.03 13.00
C ARG A 50 1.76 0.07 12.97
N MET A 51 1.18 0.52 11.85
CA MET A 51 -0.28 0.57 11.69
C MET A 51 -0.88 -0.84 11.73
N LEU A 52 -0.24 -1.80 11.07
CA LEU A 52 -0.63 -3.20 11.07
C LEU A 52 -0.59 -3.80 12.48
N GLU A 53 0.50 -3.57 13.23
CA GLU A 53 0.64 -4.00 14.63
C GLU A 53 -0.46 -3.44 15.53
N TYR A 54 -0.75 -2.15 15.41
CA TYR A 54 -1.81 -1.50 16.19
C TYR A 54 -3.18 -2.12 15.93
N ILE A 55 -3.53 -2.34 14.66
CA ILE A 55 -4.81 -2.92 14.26
C ILE A 55 -4.90 -4.39 14.69
N ALA A 56 -3.83 -5.15 14.51
CA ALA A 56 -3.76 -6.56 14.91
C ALA A 56 -3.99 -6.69 16.43
N LYS A 57 -3.32 -5.85 17.23
CA LYS A 57 -3.53 -5.77 18.68
C LYS A 57 -4.98 -5.45 19.04
N LYS A 58 -5.62 -4.50 18.35
CA LYS A 58 -7.04 -4.15 18.58
C LYS A 58 -7.98 -5.32 18.26
N ARG A 59 -7.60 -6.18 17.32
CA ARG A 59 -8.39 -7.35 16.88
C ARG A 59 -8.04 -8.65 17.62
N GLY A 60 -7.05 -8.63 18.50
CA GLY A 60 -6.59 -9.84 19.22
C GLY A 60 -5.93 -10.89 18.32
N ILE A 61 -5.38 -10.49 17.17
CA ILE A 61 -4.66 -11.36 16.24
C ILE A 61 -3.21 -10.88 16.09
N THR A 62 -2.37 -11.70 15.46
CA THR A 62 -1.00 -11.31 15.14
C THR A 62 -0.93 -10.40 13.91
N PRO A 63 0.11 -9.57 13.77
CA PRO A 63 0.33 -8.77 12.57
C PRO A 63 0.40 -9.63 11.29
N ASP A 64 1.02 -10.81 11.36
CA ASP A 64 1.14 -11.72 10.21
C ASP A 64 -0.20 -12.29 9.75
N GLU A 65 -1.09 -12.64 10.69
CA GLU A 65 -2.46 -13.08 10.38
C GLU A 65 -3.27 -11.96 9.75
N LEU A 66 -3.13 -10.73 10.27
CA LEU A 66 -3.77 -9.57 9.68
C LEU A 66 -3.22 -9.28 8.28
N PHE A 67 -1.91 -9.34 8.09
CA PHE A 67 -1.28 -9.13 6.80
C PHE A 67 -1.79 -10.14 5.76
N LYS A 68 -1.84 -11.41 6.14
CA LYS A 68 -2.35 -12.48 5.28
C LYS A 68 -3.83 -12.28 4.94
N SER A 69 -4.68 -11.96 5.91
CA SER A 69 -6.11 -11.70 5.64
C SER A 69 -6.34 -10.48 4.74
N ILE A 70 -5.51 -9.45 4.81
CA ILE A 70 -5.55 -8.31 3.88
C ILE A 70 -5.20 -8.77 2.45
N LEU A 71 -4.14 -9.56 2.28
CA LEU A 71 -3.75 -10.06 0.95
C LEU A 71 -4.77 -11.03 0.36
N ASP A 72 -5.44 -11.81 1.21
CA ASP A 72 -6.49 -12.75 0.81
C ASP A 72 -7.84 -12.04 0.57
N GLY A 73 -7.96 -10.75 0.90
CA GLY A 73 -9.18 -9.96 0.77
C GLY A 73 -10.28 -10.34 1.77
N THR A 74 -9.92 -11.03 2.86
CA THR A 74 -10.83 -11.50 3.92
C THR A 74 -10.83 -10.60 5.16
N ALA A 75 -9.96 -9.60 5.20
CA ALA A 75 -9.93 -8.62 6.28
C ALA A 75 -11.08 -7.62 6.16
N ASP A 76 -11.92 -7.52 7.18
CA ASP A 76 -12.92 -6.46 7.27
C ASP A 76 -12.27 -5.09 7.51
N SER A 77 -12.57 -4.10 6.67
CA SER A 77 -12.09 -2.72 6.83
C SER A 77 -12.96 -1.87 7.76
N SER A 78 -14.14 -2.37 8.14
CA SER A 78 -15.09 -1.74 9.06
C SER A 78 -14.64 -1.91 10.51
N GLY A 79 -13.83 -0.97 10.99
CA GLY A 79 -13.46 -0.87 12.40
C GLY A 79 -14.59 -0.35 13.30
N ASN A 80 -15.71 -1.07 13.43
CA ASN A 80 -16.71 -0.80 14.46
C ASN A 80 -16.52 -1.76 15.64
N ASN A 81 -15.75 -1.32 16.62
CA ASN A 81 -15.95 -1.71 18.01
C ASN A 81 -16.23 -0.40 18.75
N GLU A 82 -17.49 0.05 18.71
CA GLU A 82 -18.04 0.80 19.86
C GLU A 82 -17.93 -0.12 21.07
N PRO A 83 -17.36 0.34 22.20
CA PRO A 83 -17.43 -0.45 23.42
C PRO A 83 -18.91 -0.66 23.73
N ALA A 84 -19.32 -1.92 23.91
CA ALA A 84 -20.60 -2.23 24.50
C ALA A 84 -20.66 -1.49 25.85
N SER A 85 -21.43 -0.41 25.89
CA SER A 85 -21.89 0.18 27.13
C SER A 85 -22.82 -0.84 27.76
N GLU A 86 -22.28 -1.59 28.72
CA GLU A 86 -23.09 -2.16 29.78
C GLU A 86 -23.75 -1.00 30.53
N GLU A 87 -25.07 -0.89 30.42
CA GLU A 87 -25.99 -0.40 31.47
C GLU A 87 -27.44 -0.73 31.10
#